data_AF-A0A6V8K3B2-F1
#
_entry.id   AF-A0A6V8K3B2-F1
#
_cell.length_a   1.000
_cell.length_b   1.000
_cell.length_c   1.000
_cell.angle_alpha   90.00
_cell.angle_beta   90.00
_cell.angle_gamma   90.00
#
_symmetry.space_group_name_H-M   'P 1'
#
loop_
_entity.id
_entity.type
_entity.pdbx_description
1 polymer ?
#
loop_
_entity_poly.entity_id
_entity_poly.type
_entity_poly.pdbx_seq_one_letter_code
_entity_poly.pdbx_strand_id
1 'polypeptide(L)'
;MEGLSDGERVAASLAQWLAGVTFADLGADEVTDLLASAVVAWARGQGWRAYRRAPSVLPLPPPYEHRHSWIDVGCARPAGAPIAVELDRSDRRRTVDKLLAEAEAGRVAIWLRWGTGPFAEPPEPVRMVTVAVTARRGGALRYSRQPVRERPAPAHTEAPPTTGEQADLFGGAAER
;
A
#
# COMPACT_ATOMS: atom_id res chain seq x y z
N MET A 1 0.60 10.90 -26.79
CA MET A 1 -0.09 10.22 -25.67
C MET A 1 0.79 9.04 -25.30
N GLU A 2 1.76 9.27 -24.41
CA GLU A 2 2.62 8.19 -23.93
C GLU A 2 1.78 7.28 -23.04
N GLY A 3 1.67 6.01 -23.41
CA GLY A 3 1.01 5.01 -22.56
C GLY A 3 1.83 4.77 -21.29
N LEU A 4 1.15 4.39 -20.21
CA LEU A 4 1.79 3.99 -18.96
C LEU A 4 2.94 3.01 -19.23
N SER A 5 4.08 3.23 -18.58
CA SER A 5 5.20 2.29 -18.56
C SER A 5 4.76 0.92 -18.02
N ASP A 6 5.51 -0.13 -18.32
CA ASP A 6 5.18 -1.47 -17.82
C ASP A 6 5.14 -1.52 -16.29
N GLY A 7 6.07 -0.83 -15.62
CA GLY A 7 6.09 -0.73 -14.16
C GLY A 7 4.84 -0.06 -13.58
N GLU A 8 4.37 1.03 -14.20
CA GLU A 8 3.14 1.70 -13.77
C GLU A 8 1.90 0.82 -13.96
N ARG A 9 1.78 0.12 -15.10
CA ARG A 9 0.66 -0.80 -15.33
C ARG A 9 0.64 -1.95 -14.33
N VAL A 10 1.80 -2.53 -14.04
CA VAL A 10 1.94 -3.61 -13.06
C VAL A 10 1.58 -3.13 -11.66
N ALA A 11 2.11 -1.97 -11.24
CA ALA A 11 1.80 -1.38 -9.94
C ALA A 11 0.31 -1.04 -9.80
N ALA A 12 -0.31 -0.47 -10.83
CA ALA A 12 -1.74 -0.18 -10.85
C ALA A 12 -2.60 -1.45 -10.76
N SER A 13 -2.25 -2.51 -11.50
CA SER A 13 -2.94 -3.80 -11.43
C SER A 13 -2.84 -4.42 -10.03
N LEU A 14 -1.66 -4.38 -9.41
CA LEU A 14 -1.47 -4.87 -8.05
C LEU A 14 -2.27 -4.04 -7.03
N ALA A 15 -2.25 -2.71 -7.17
CA ALA A 15 -3.03 -1.83 -6.30
C ALA A 15 -4.54 -2.12 -6.39
N GLN A 16 -5.06 -2.33 -7.61
CA GLN A 16 -6.45 -2.69 -7.84
C GLN A 16 -6.81 -4.04 -7.20
N TRP A 17 -5.95 -5.06 -7.34
CA TRP A 17 -6.15 -6.35 -6.68
C TRP A 17 -6.17 -6.20 -5.16
N LEU A 18 -5.19 -5.48 -4.60
CA LEU A 18 -5.08 -5.27 -3.17
C LEU A 18 -6.22 -4.43 -2.63
N ALA A 19 -6.91 -3.60 -3.41
CA ALA A 19 -8.09 -2.86 -2.97
C ALA A 19 -9.19 -3.77 -2.39
N GLY A 20 -9.29 -5.02 -2.87
CA GLY A 20 -10.23 -6.02 -2.37
C GLY A 20 -9.81 -6.75 -1.10
N VAL A 21 -8.56 -6.58 -0.63
CA VAL A 21 -8.06 -7.30 0.56
C VAL A 21 -8.53 -6.62 1.83
N THR A 22 -9.34 -7.35 2.61
CA THR A 22 -9.91 -6.92 3.90
C THR A 22 -9.49 -7.85 5.02
N PHE A 23 -9.33 -7.31 6.23
CA PHE A 23 -9.00 -8.08 7.42
C PHE A 23 -9.34 -7.28 8.69
N ALA A 24 -9.46 -7.98 9.81
CA ALA A 24 -9.75 -7.37 11.10
C ALA A 24 -8.84 -7.92 12.19
N ASP A 25 -8.43 -7.02 13.08
CA ASP A 25 -7.70 -7.29 14.33
C ASP A 25 -6.40 -8.12 14.21
N LEU A 26 -5.69 -7.98 13.08
CA LEU A 26 -4.43 -8.68 12.85
C LEU A 26 -3.23 -7.95 13.47
N GLY A 27 -2.24 -8.70 13.94
CA GLY A 27 -0.92 -8.21 14.31
C GLY A 27 -0.06 -7.85 13.08
N ALA A 28 1.07 -7.18 13.30
CA ALA A 28 1.89 -6.68 12.19
C ALA A 28 2.43 -7.77 11.25
N ASP A 29 2.89 -8.88 11.83
CA ASP A 29 3.44 -10.00 11.06
C ASP A 29 2.32 -10.73 10.30
N GLU A 30 1.14 -10.87 10.91
CA GLU A 30 -0.04 -11.46 10.28
C GLU A 30 -0.51 -10.63 9.07
N VAL A 31 -0.51 -9.30 9.18
CA VAL A 31 -0.82 -8.42 8.04
C VAL A 31 0.22 -8.58 6.94
N THR A 32 1.50 -8.61 7.28
CA THR A 32 2.57 -8.74 6.29
C THR A 32 2.49 -10.08 5.58
N ASP A 33 2.22 -11.17 6.30
CA ASP A 33 2.03 -12.50 5.74
C ASP A 33 0.80 -12.57 4.82
N LEU A 34 -0.32 -12.00 5.25
CA LEU A 34 -1.55 -11.90 4.45
C LEU A 34 -1.31 -11.15 3.15
N LEU A 35 -0.65 -9.99 3.21
CA LEU A 35 -0.38 -9.17 2.03
C LEU A 35 0.60 -9.87 1.08
N ALA A 36 1.64 -10.53 1.59
CA ALA A 36 2.56 -11.31 0.76
C ALA A 36 1.82 -12.47 0.06
N SER A 37 0.93 -13.16 0.78
CA SER A 37 0.04 -14.18 0.21
C SER A 37 -0.89 -13.61 -0.87
N ALA A 38 -1.44 -12.41 -0.67
CA ALA A 38 -2.28 -11.73 -1.65
C ALA A 38 -1.52 -11.32 -2.93
N VAL A 39 -0.27 -10.87 -2.80
CA VAL A 39 0.62 -10.57 -3.95
C VAL A 39 0.92 -11.85 -4.74
N VAL A 40 1.23 -12.95 -4.05
CA VAL A 40 1.45 -14.25 -4.71
C VAL A 40 0.18 -14.72 -5.44
N ALA A 41 -0.99 -14.57 -4.82
CA ALA A 41 -2.27 -14.93 -5.44
C ALA A 41 -2.57 -14.08 -6.67
N TRP A 42 -2.35 -12.76 -6.59
CA TRP A 42 -2.45 -11.86 -7.74
C TRP A 42 -1.57 -12.31 -8.90
N ALA A 43 -0.27 -12.53 -8.64
CA ALA A 43 0.67 -12.93 -9.68
C ALA A 43 0.29 -14.27 -10.32
N ARG A 44 -0.16 -15.24 -9.52
CA ARG A 44 -0.70 -16.52 -10.03
C ARG A 44 -1.96 -16.32 -10.87
N GLY A 45 -2.84 -15.41 -10.48
CA GLY A 45 -4.02 -15.02 -11.25
C GLY A 45 -3.68 -14.40 -12.61
N GLN A 46 -2.50 -13.77 -12.75
CA GLN A 46 -1.96 -13.32 -14.04
C GLN A 46 -1.29 -14.45 -14.86
N GLY A 47 -1.27 -15.69 -14.35
CA GLY A 47 -0.57 -16.82 -14.97
C GLY A 47 0.94 -16.81 -14.75
N TRP A 48 1.46 -16.05 -13.79
CA TRP A 48 2.89 -15.94 -13.50
C TRP A 48 3.33 -16.92 -12.42
N ARG A 49 4.62 -17.25 -12.41
CA ARG A 49 5.23 -18.00 -11.30
C ARG A 49 5.62 -17.02 -10.21
N ALA A 50 5.21 -17.28 -8.97
CA ALA A 50 5.51 -16.40 -7.84
C ALA A 50 6.10 -17.18 -6.66
N TYR A 51 7.08 -16.57 -6.00
CA TYR A 51 7.83 -17.16 -4.89
C TYR A 51 7.90 -16.18 -3.73
N ARG A 52 7.72 -16.70 -2.52
CA ARG A 52 8.04 -15.96 -1.30
C ARG A 52 9.53 -16.08 -1.03
N ARG A 53 10.13 -15.02 -0.48
CA ARG A 53 11.57 -14.96 -0.15
C ARG A 53 12.41 -15.35 -1.37
N ALA A 54 12.36 -14.53 -2.41
CA ALA A 54 13.23 -14.69 -3.58
C ALA A 54 14.63 -14.13 -3.28
N PRO A 55 15.72 -14.73 -3.77
CA PRO A 55 17.06 -14.16 -3.64
C PRO A 55 17.11 -12.77 -4.28
N SER A 56 17.61 -11.79 -3.54
CA SER A 56 17.85 -10.44 -4.04
C SER A 56 19.17 -10.36 -4.81
N VAL A 57 19.22 -9.49 -5.80
CA VAL A 57 20.45 -9.14 -6.53
C VAL A 57 21.41 -8.31 -5.66
N LEU A 58 20.92 -7.65 -4.61
CA LEU A 58 21.78 -6.90 -3.69
C LEU A 58 22.51 -7.87 -2.74
N PRO A 59 23.85 -7.93 -2.77
CA PRO A 59 24.62 -8.73 -1.81
C PRO A 59 24.48 -8.14 -0.40
N LEU A 60 24.67 -8.97 0.64
CA LEU A 60 24.77 -8.46 2.00
C LEU A 60 26.09 -7.67 2.19
N PRO A 61 26.12 -6.69 3.12
CA PRO A 61 27.35 -5.98 3.42
C PRO A 61 28.41 -6.91 4.05
N PRO A 62 29.70 -6.53 4.02
CA PRO A 62 30.77 -7.25 4.70
C PRO A 62 30.45 -7.53 6.17
N PRO A 63 30.83 -8.69 6.74
CA PRO A 63 31.56 -9.83 6.13
C PRO A 63 30.64 -10.88 5.47
N TYR A 64 29.37 -10.55 5.22
CA TYR A 64 28.37 -11.49 4.74
C TYR A 64 28.17 -11.44 3.21
N GLU A 65 29.13 -10.92 2.43
CA GLU A 65 28.94 -10.68 0.98
C GLU A 65 28.61 -11.96 0.19
N HIS A 66 29.01 -13.12 0.73
CA HIS A 66 28.69 -14.46 0.21
C HIS A 66 27.23 -14.89 0.42
N ARG A 67 26.41 -14.06 1.07
CA ARG A 67 24.99 -14.31 1.33
C ARG A 67 24.15 -13.28 0.59
N HIS A 68 23.08 -13.75 -0.04
CA HIS A 68 22.10 -12.88 -0.67
C HIS A 68 21.14 -12.29 0.36
N SER A 69 20.74 -11.04 0.16
CA SER A 69 19.53 -10.55 0.80
C SER A 69 18.31 -11.22 0.17
N TRP A 70 17.13 -11.07 0.78
CA TRP A 70 15.90 -11.64 0.25
C TRP A 70 14.93 -10.50 -0.11
N ILE A 71 14.19 -10.69 -1.19
CA ILE A 71 12.99 -9.93 -1.55
C ILE A 71 11.78 -10.72 -1.06
N ASP A 72 10.81 -10.05 -0.45
CA ASP A 72 9.63 -10.72 0.12
C ASP A 72 8.85 -11.55 -0.91
N VAL A 73 8.61 -11.00 -2.11
CA VAL A 73 7.96 -11.72 -3.21
C VAL A 73 8.66 -11.45 -4.55
N GLY A 74 9.02 -12.52 -5.26
CA GLY A 74 9.50 -12.45 -6.64
C GLY A 74 8.51 -13.10 -7.61
N CYS A 75 8.24 -12.44 -8.75
CA CYS A 75 7.37 -12.96 -9.80
C CYS A 75 8.13 -13.10 -11.12
N ALA A 76 8.07 -14.28 -11.73
CA ALA A 76 8.59 -14.54 -13.07
C ALA A 76 7.44 -14.52 -14.09
N ARG A 77 7.56 -13.64 -15.07
CA ARG A 77 6.58 -13.41 -16.13
C ARG A 77 7.00 -14.16 -17.40
N PRO A 78 6.07 -14.85 -18.08
CA PRO A 78 6.36 -15.44 -19.41
C PRO A 78 6.73 -14.38 -20.45
N ALA A 79 6.12 -13.19 -20.33
CA ALA A 79 6.42 -12.03 -21.17
C ALA A 79 6.62 -10.78 -20.28
N GLY A 80 7.75 -10.10 -20.48
CA GLY A 80 8.13 -8.89 -19.75
C GLY A 80 9.14 -9.12 -18.63
N ALA A 81 9.61 -8.02 -18.04
CA ALA A 81 10.58 -8.04 -16.96
C ALA A 81 10.04 -8.74 -15.70
N PRO A 82 10.86 -9.54 -14.97
CA PRO A 82 10.49 -10.07 -13.66
C PRO A 82 10.12 -8.96 -12.68
N ILE A 83 9.33 -9.28 -11.66
CA ILE A 83 8.89 -8.32 -10.64
C ILE A 83 9.53 -8.70 -9.30
N ALA A 84 10.04 -7.70 -8.59
CA ALA A 84 10.50 -7.80 -7.22
C ALA A 84 9.63 -6.91 -6.32
N VAL A 85 9.03 -7.49 -5.27
CA VAL A 85 8.14 -6.78 -4.34
C VAL A 85 8.66 -6.91 -2.92
N GLU A 86 8.92 -5.77 -2.27
CA GLU A 86 9.19 -5.70 -0.82
C GLU A 86 7.97 -5.15 -0.09
N LEU A 87 7.66 -5.69 1.09
CA LEU A 87 6.53 -5.30 1.92
C LEU A 87 7.03 -4.68 3.22
N ASP A 88 6.75 -3.40 3.43
CA ASP A 88 7.14 -2.74 4.68
C ASP A 88 6.02 -1.90 5.28
N ARG A 89 6.03 -1.85 6.61
CA ARG A 89 5.28 -0.87 7.39
C ARG A 89 6.05 0.43 7.62
N SER A 90 7.36 0.34 7.82
CA SER A 90 8.25 1.48 8.13
C SER A 90 9.08 1.93 6.92
N ASP A 91 9.36 3.21 6.79
CA ASP A 91 10.21 3.74 5.72
C ASP A 91 11.66 3.35 6.02
N ARG A 92 12.19 2.37 5.28
CA ARG A 92 13.53 1.82 5.50
C ARG A 92 14.38 2.09 4.28
N ARG A 93 15.42 2.93 4.46
CA ARG A 93 16.38 3.26 3.40
C ARG A 93 16.96 2.01 2.73
N ARG A 94 17.29 1.00 3.53
CA ARG A 94 17.82 -0.28 3.04
C ARG A 94 16.88 -0.99 2.07
N THR A 95 15.56 -0.90 2.27
CA THR A 95 14.60 -1.49 1.32
C THR A 95 14.63 -0.76 0.00
N VAL A 96 14.70 0.57 0.03
CA VAL A 96 14.85 1.39 -1.19
C VAL A 96 16.11 1.01 -1.95
N ASP A 97 17.25 0.89 -1.26
CA ASP A 97 18.52 0.54 -1.90
C ASP A 97 18.45 -0.85 -2.57
N LYS A 98 17.79 -1.83 -1.95
CA LYS A 98 17.52 -3.14 -2.58
C LYS A 98 16.67 -2.99 -3.84
N LEU A 99 15.56 -2.29 -3.76
CA LEU A 99 14.62 -2.13 -4.87
C LEU A 99 15.25 -1.37 -6.04
N LEU A 100 16.10 -0.37 -5.76
CA LEU A 100 16.91 0.30 -6.78
C LEU A 100 17.88 -0.68 -7.46
N ALA A 101 18.54 -1.56 -6.70
CA ALA A 101 19.40 -2.59 -7.29
C ALA A 101 18.62 -3.61 -8.15
N GLU A 102 17.42 -4.01 -7.73
CA GLU A 102 16.55 -4.87 -8.55
C GLU A 102 16.12 -4.18 -9.84
N ALA A 103 15.81 -2.89 -9.78
CA ALA A 103 15.44 -2.11 -10.96
C ALA A 103 16.60 -1.94 -11.94
N GLU A 104 17.81 -1.67 -11.43
CA GLU A 104 19.04 -1.63 -12.23
C GLU A 104 19.32 -2.99 -12.91
N ALA A 105 18.98 -4.09 -12.25
CA ALA A 105 19.03 -5.43 -12.83
C ALA A 105 17.89 -5.71 -13.86
N GLY A 106 17.13 -4.70 -14.25
CA GLY A 106 16.07 -4.77 -15.26
C GLY A 106 14.75 -5.36 -14.76
N ARG A 107 14.53 -5.45 -13.45
CA ARG A 107 13.25 -5.90 -12.88
C ARG A 107 12.30 -4.73 -12.66
N VAL A 108 11.00 -5.02 -12.64
CA VAL A 108 10.01 -4.08 -12.09
C VAL A 108 10.09 -4.14 -10.56
N ALA A 109 10.63 -3.11 -9.95
CA ALA A 109 10.77 -3.00 -8.50
C ALA A 109 9.55 -2.30 -7.88
N ILE A 110 8.87 -2.98 -6.97
CA ILE A 110 7.67 -2.48 -6.28
C ILE A 110 7.90 -2.45 -4.79
N TRP A 111 7.66 -1.30 -4.17
CA TRP A 111 7.54 -1.18 -2.73
C TRP A 111 6.08 -1.16 -2.31
N LEU A 112 5.64 -2.23 -1.66
CA LEU A 112 4.33 -2.29 -1.04
C LEU A 112 4.42 -1.73 0.38
N ARG A 113 3.87 -0.53 0.57
CA ARG A 113 3.79 0.16 1.86
C ARG A 113 2.43 -0.10 2.51
N TRP A 114 2.40 -0.52 3.76
CA TRP A 114 1.12 -0.68 4.48
C TRP A 114 1.17 -0.03 5.86
N GLY A 115 0.05 0.50 6.34
CA GLY A 115 0.00 1.27 7.59
C GLY A 115 -1.07 2.35 7.60
N THR A 116 -1.04 3.21 8.61
CA THR A 116 -1.99 4.32 8.77
C THR A 116 -1.67 5.52 7.87
N GLY A 117 -0.54 5.52 7.17
CA GLY A 117 -0.04 6.65 6.39
C GLY A 117 0.43 7.83 7.24
N PRO A 118 0.92 8.92 6.61
CA PRO A 118 1.22 9.05 5.17
C PRO A 118 2.44 8.21 4.74
N PHE A 119 2.63 8.03 3.43
CA PHE A 119 3.77 7.29 2.87
C PHE A 119 4.58 8.22 1.96
N ALA A 120 5.88 8.35 2.24
CA ALA A 120 6.79 9.08 1.35
C ALA A 120 7.00 8.29 0.06
N GLU A 121 7.01 9.00 -1.07
CA GLU A 121 7.24 8.39 -2.37
C GLU A 121 8.71 7.97 -2.51
N PRO A 122 8.99 6.73 -2.97
CA PRO A 122 10.35 6.31 -3.23
C PRO A 122 10.92 7.00 -4.49
N PRO A 123 12.25 7.05 -4.64
CA PRO A 123 12.85 7.50 -5.88
C PRO A 123 12.47 6.59 -7.06
N GLU A 124 12.32 7.20 -8.24
CA GLU A 124 12.25 6.46 -9.50
C GLU A 124 13.52 5.58 -9.69
N PRO A 125 13.40 4.40 -10.32
CA PRO A 125 12.20 3.83 -10.95
C PRO A 125 11.34 2.94 -10.01
N VAL A 126 11.55 3.00 -8.69
CA VAL A 126 10.83 2.15 -7.74
C VAL A 126 9.36 2.58 -7.68
N ARG A 127 8.44 1.64 -7.93
CA ARG A 127 7.00 1.93 -7.90
C ARG A 127 6.43 1.66 -6.52
N MET A 128 5.61 2.57 -5.99
CA MET A 128 4.96 2.37 -4.70
C MET A 128 3.52 1.91 -4.86
N VAL A 129 3.13 0.88 -4.10
CA VAL A 129 1.75 0.47 -3.92
C VAL A 129 1.41 0.58 -2.44
N THR A 130 0.28 1.20 -2.10
CA THR A 130 -0.08 1.45 -0.70
C THR A 130 -1.29 0.63 -0.24
N VAL A 131 -1.25 0.17 1.01
CA VAL A 131 -2.36 -0.48 1.70
C VAL A 131 -2.63 0.27 2.99
N ALA A 132 -3.59 1.18 2.95
CA ALA A 132 -4.03 1.93 4.12
C ALA A 132 -4.82 1.04 5.08
N VAL A 133 -4.47 1.10 6.37
CA VAL A 133 -5.12 0.34 7.45
C VAL A 133 -5.46 1.27 8.61
N THR A 134 -6.41 0.85 9.43
CA THR A 134 -6.66 1.43 10.76
C THR A 134 -5.87 0.66 11.81
N ALA A 135 -5.50 1.34 12.89
CA ALA A 135 -4.78 0.73 14.01
C ALA A 135 -5.51 1.02 15.33
N ARG A 136 -5.64 0.00 16.19
CA ARG A 136 -6.19 0.13 17.54
C ARG A 136 -5.22 -0.41 18.57
N ARG A 137 -5.19 0.21 19.76
CA ARG A 137 -4.34 -0.20 20.88
C ARG A 137 -5.21 -0.73 22.01
N GLY A 138 -5.01 -1.98 22.38
CA GLY A 138 -5.72 -2.67 23.48
C GLY A 138 -4.84 -3.73 24.12
N GLY A 139 -3.58 -3.37 24.41
CA GLY A 139 -2.48 -4.29 24.72
C GLY A 139 -1.43 -4.23 23.62
N ALA A 140 -1.52 -5.13 22.63
CA ALA A 140 -0.74 -5.05 21.40
C ALA A 140 -1.42 -4.13 20.36
N LEU A 141 -0.63 -3.59 19.43
CA LEU A 141 -1.17 -2.84 18.30
C LEU A 141 -1.81 -3.81 17.30
N ARG A 142 -3.07 -3.56 16.96
CA ARG A 142 -3.85 -4.38 16.04
C ARG A 142 -4.32 -3.57 14.85
N TYR A 143 -4.35 -4.19 13.69
CA TYR A 143 -4.62 -3.56 12.41
C TYR A 143 -5.87 -4.14 11.75
N SER A 144 -6.64 -3.26 11.13
CA SER A 144 -7.84 -3.66 10.37
C SER A 144 -7.93 -2.86 9.09
N ARG A 145 -8.46 -3.50 8.05
CA ARG A 145 -8.80 -2.86 6.79
C ARG A 145 -10.18 -3.30 6.34
N GLN A 146 -11.04 -2.31 6.17
CA GLN A 146 -12.36 -2.49 5.60
C GLN A 146 -12.31 -2.19 4.09
N PRO A 147 -13.24 -2.73 3.29
CA PRO A 147 -13.34 -2.32 1.90
C PRO A 147 -13.57 -0.81 1.85
N VAL A 148 -13.03 -0.15 0.83
CA VAL A 148 -13.41 1.23 0.52
C VAL A 148 -14.88 1.19 0.15
N ARG A 149 -15.77 1.38 1.14
CA ARG A 149 -17.16 1.67 0.86
C ARG A 149 -17.17 3.09 0.33
N GLU A 150 -17.41 3.26 -0.96
CA GLU A 150 -18.02 4.51 -1.44
C GLU A 150 -19.35 4.65 -0.70
N ARG A 151 -19.34 5.30 0.46
CA ARG A 151 -20.57 5.79 1.05
C ARG A 151 -20.90 7.05 0.24
N PRO A 152 -22.04 7.10 -0.47
CA PRO A 152 -22.49 8.37 -1.02
C PRO A 152 -22.55 9.38 0.14
N ALA A 153 -22.24 10.64 -0.17
CA ALA A 153 -22.38 11.71 0.80
C ALA A 153 -23.77 11.62 1.46
N PRO A 154 -23.90 11.85 2.78
CA PRO A 154 -25.20 11.89 3.42
C PRO A 154 -26.12 12.81 2.62
N ALA A 155 -27.34 12.37 2.33
CA ALA A 155 -28.33 13.22 1.69
C ALA A 155 -28.57 14.42 2.62
N HIS A 156 -28.06 15.59 2.25
CA HIS A 156 -28.47 16.83 2.90
C HIS A 156 -29.91 17.08 2.47
N THR A 157 -30.83 17.06 3.44
CA THR A 157 -32.18 17.57 3.21
C THR A 157 -32.02 19.05 2.85
N GLU A 158 -32.29 19.40 1.58
CA GLU A 158 -32.53 20.78 1.15
C GLU A 158 -33.89 21.24 1.70
N ALA A 159 -34.02 21.28 3.03
CA ALA A 159 -35.06 22.05 3.64
C ALA A 159 -34.58 23.51 3.57
N PRO A 160 -35.28 24.40 2.82
CA PRO A 160 -34.98 25.81 2.93
C PRO A 160 -35.13 26.20 4.41
N PRO A 161 -34.21 26.98 4.98
CA PRO A 161 -34.38 27.46 6.34
C PRO A 161 -35.69 28.25 6.38
N THR A 162 -36.70 27.72 7.08
CA THR A 162 -37.85 28.52 7.48
C THR A 162 -37.29 29.69 8.29
N THR A 163 -37.47 30.90 7.77
CA THR A 163 -36.99 32.18 8.31
C THR A 163 -37.44 32.47 9.75
N GLY A 164 -38.20 31.59 10.39
CA GLY A 164 -38.74 31.76 11.75
C GLY A 164 -37.85 31.30 12.90
N GLU A 165 -36.78 30.53 12.70
CA GLU A 165 -36.07 29.88 13.83
C GLU A 165 -34.60 30.32 14.02
N GLN A 166 -34.09 31.25 13.20
CA GLN A 166 -32.77 31.89 13.42
C GLN A 166 -32.84 33.22 14.19
N ALA A 167 -34.03 33.77 14.45
CA ALA A 167 -34.16 35.08 15.10
C ALA A 167 -33.92 35.06 16.63
N ASP A 168 -33.97 33.89 17.28
CA ASP A 168 -33.83 33.79 18.75
C ASP A 168 -32.40 33.55 19.25
N LEU A 169 -31.41 33.37 18.37
CA LEU A 169 -30.02 33.09 18.79
C LEU A 169 -29.14 34.34 19.01
N PHE A 170 -29.58 35.52 18.56
CA PHE A 170 -28.81 36.77 18.70
C PHE A 170 -29.64 37.98 19.17
N GLY A 171 -30.89 37.77 19.61
CA GLY A 171 -31.77 38.84 20.08
C GLY A 171 -31.71 39.04 21.59
N GLY A 172 -30.80 39.89 22.09
CA GLY A 172 -30.98 40.49 23.42
C GLY A 172 -29.73 40.95 24.14
N ALA A 173 -29.39 42.24 23.99
CA ALA A 173 -29.08 43.15 25.11
C ALA A 173 -28.65 44.52 24.54
N ALA A 174 -29.61 45.43 24.43
CA ALA A 174 -29.34 46.87 24.39
C ALA A 174 -30.17 47.52 25.50
N GLU A 175 -29.53 47.84 26.62
CA GLU A 175 -29.88 48.82 27.66
C GLU A 175 -28.64 48.87 28.58
N ARG A 176 -27.96 49.98 28.87
CA ARG A 176 -28.37 51.39 29.02
C ARG A 176 -27.26 52.34 28.58
#